data_AF-A0A392U789-F1
#
_entry.id   AF-A0A392U789-F1
#
_cell.length_a   1.000
_cell.length_b   1.000
_cell.length_c   1.000
_cell.angle_alpha   90.00
_cell.angle_beta   90.00
_cell.angle_gamma   90.00
#
_symmetry.space_group_name_H-M   'P 1'
#
loop_
_entity.id
_entity.type
_entity.pdbx_description
1 polymer ?
#
loop_
_entity_poly.entity_id
_entity_poly.type
_entity_poly.pdbx_seq_one_letter_code
_entity_poly.pdbx_strand_id
1 'polypeptide(L)' 'MEKLMFINEGKETDFRVDKDGVVRYRGRVCVPDVPELRKMLLEEGHRSGLSIHP' A
#
# COMPACT_ATOMS: atom_id res chain seq x y z
N MET A 1 9.68 -8.15 4.61
CA MET A 1 9.21 -9.48 4.14
C MET A 1 8.50 -10.28 5.23
N GLU A 2 8.90 -10.21 6.50
CA GLU A 2 8.26 -10.98 7.59
C GLU A 2 6.74 -10.79 7.74
N LYS A 3 6.23 -9.58 7.51
CA LYS A 3 4.80 -9.28 7.73
C LYS A 3 3.83 -9.97 6.77
N LEU A 4 4.29 -10.34 5.57
CA LEU A 4 3.49 -11.11 4.60
C LEU A 4 3.33 -12.58 5.05
N MET A 5 4.28 -13.10 5.82
CA MET A 5 4.27 -14.49 6.27
C MET A 5 3.10 -14.75 7.23
N PHE A 6 2.83 -13.82 8.14
CA PHE A 6 1.69 -13.92 9.07
C PHE A 6 0.33 -13.87 8.37
N ILE A 7 0.23 -13.24 7.20
CA ILE A 7 -0.98 -13.24 6.38
C ILE A 7 -1.22 -14.65 5.81
N ASN A 8 -0.17 -15.29 5.29
CA ASN A 8 -0.26 -16.64 4.75
C ASN A 8 -0.55 -17.71 5.81
N GLU A 9 -0.13 -17.46 7.06
CA GLU A 9 -0.43 -18.33 8.21
C GLU A 9 -1.87 -18.19 8.72
N GLY A 10 -2.70 -17.33 8.12
CA GLY A 10 -4.09 -17.12 8.53
C GLY A 10 -4.24 -16.47 9.92
N LYS A 11 -3.16 -15.91 10.48
CA LYS A 11 -3.23 -15.16 11.73
C LYS A 11 -3.98 -13.86 11.48
N GLU A 12 -4.83 -13.46 12.41
CA GLU A 12 -5.49 -12.17 12.32
C GLU A 12 -4.43 -11.08 12.41
N THR A 13 -4.26 -10.34 11.31
CA THR A 13 -3.35 -9.20 11.24
C THR A 13 -4.10 -7.99 10.70
N ASP A 14 -3.56 -6.80 10.96
CA ASP A 14 -4.00 -5.57 10.32
C ASP A 14 -3.80 -5.58 8.79
N PHE A 15 -3.08 -6.57 8.25
CA PHE A 15 -2.84 -6.77 6.83
C PHE A 15 -3.83 -7.75 6.23
N ARG A 16 -4.32 -7.43 5.02
CA ARG A 16 -5.21 -8.28 4.23
C ARG A 16 -4.80 -8.22 2.77
N VAL A 17 -5.00 -9.32 2.04
CA VAL A 17 -4.91 -9.34 0.57
C VAL A 17 -6.34 -9.31 0.04
N ASP A 18 -6.66 -8.36 -0.84
CA ASP A 18 -7.98 -8.30 -1.46
C ASP A 18 -8.08 -9.26 -2.67
N LYS A 19 -9.28 -9.31 -3.28
CA LYS A 19 -9.57 -10.17 -4.44
C LYS A 19 -8.67 -9.90 -5.64
N ASP A 20 -8.09 -8.71 -5.72
CA ASP A 20 -7.23 -8.26 -6.81
C ASP A 20 -5.74 -8.52 -6.50
N GLY A 21 -5.45 -9.19 -5.37
CA GLY A 21 -4.09 -9.50 -4.94
C GLY A 21 -3.38 -8.33 -4.26
N VAL A 22 -4.10 -7.24 -3.93
CA VAL A 22 -3.49 -6.04 -3.33
C VAL A 22 -3.39 -6.19 -1.83
N VAL A 23 -2.18 -5.95 -1.30
CA VAL A 23 -1.93 -5.90 0.14
C VAL A 23 -2.44 -4.58 0.72
N ARG A 24 -3.28 -4.68 1.74
CA ARG A 24 -3.84 -3.53 2.46
C ARG A 24 -3.57 -3.62 3.95
N TYR A 25 -3.14 -2.52 4.55
CA TYR A 25 -3.02 -2.34 5.99
C TYR A 25 -4.15 -1.47 6.49
N ARG A 26 -5.05 -2.00 7.32
CA ARG A 26 -6.24 -1.29 7.82
C ARG A 26 -7.04 -0.59 6.71
N GLY A 27 -7.21 -1.29 5.57
CA GLY A 27 -7.92 -0.78 4.39
C GLY A 27 -7.10 0.09 3.44
N ARG A 28 -5.89 0.53 3.83
CA ARG A 28 -5.00 1.36 3.00
C ARG A 28 -4.09 0.48 2.16
N VAL A 29 -3.89 0.82 0.89
CA VAL A 29 -2.98 0.09 -0.01
C VAL A 29 -1.54 0.20 0.49
N CYS A 30 -0.84 -0.92 0.55
CA CYS A 30 0.59 -0.96 0.86
C CYS A 30 1.42 -0.73 -0.40
N VAL A 31 2.31 0.25 -0.36
CA VAL A 31 3.29 0.50 -1.42
C VAL A 31 4.60 -0.20 -1.04
N PRO A 32 5.22 -1.00 -1.93
CA PRO A 32 6.55 -1.56 -1.71
C PRO A 32 7.58 -0.48 -1.41
N ASP A 33 8.58 -0.80 -0.59
CA ASP A 33 9.69 0.13 -0.29
C ASP A 33 10.72 0.15 -1.42
N VAL A 34 10.28 0.62 -2.58
CA VAL A 34 11.09 0.83 -3.78
C VAL A 34 11.09 2.34 -4.04
N PRO A 35 12.24 3.03 -3.87
CA PRO A 35 12.31 4.50 -3.93
C PRO A 35 11.70 5.09 -5.21
N GLU A 36 11.95 4.49 -6.36
CA GLU A 36 11.49 4.94 -7.66
C GLU A 36 9.96 4.83 -7.76
N LEU A 37 9.39 3.73 -7.27
CA LEU A 37 7.94 3.52 -7.25
C LEU A 37 7.24 4.53 -6.33
N ARG A 38 7.80 4.75 -5.14
CA ARG A 38 7.28 5.74 -4.20
C ARG A 38 7.30 7.14 -4.80
N LYS A 39 8.40 7.52 -5.48
CA LYS A 39 8.52 8.79 -6.17
C LYS A 39 7.44 8.95 -7.26
N MET A 40 7.28 7.96 -8.13
CA MET A 40 6.26 8.01 -9.20
C MET A 40 4.85 8.22 -8.65
N LEU A 41 4.46 7.49 -7.59
CA LEU A 41 3.13 7.61 -6.99
C LEU A 41 2.90 8.97 -6.33
N LEU A 42 3.90 9.50 -5.62
CA LEU A 42 3.82 10.80 -4.96
C LEU A 42 3.75 11.95 -5.97
N GLU A 43 4.56 11.89 -7.03
CA GLU A 43 4.52 12.87 -8.11
C GLU A 43 3.16 12.88 -8.81
N GLU A 44 2.58 11.71 -9.07
CA GLU A 44 1.26 11.61 -9.67
C GLU A 44 0.17 12.20 -8.76
N GLY A 45 0.20 11.87 -7.47
CA GLY A 45 -0.72 12.46 -6.49
C GLY A 45 -0.61 13.98 -6.44
N HIS A 46 0.62 14.52 -6.45
CA HIS A 46 0.88 15.96 -6.44
C HIS A 46 0.37 16.68 -7.69
N ARG A 47 0.53 16.06 -8.88
CA ARG A 47 0.05 16.61 -10.15
C ARG A 47 -1.47 16.46 -10.35
N SER A 48 -2.12 15.60 -9.57
CA SER A 48 -3.56 15.39 -9.69
C SER A 48 -4.36 16.65 -9.31
N GLY A 49 -5.50 16.88 -9.97
CA GLY A 49 -6.45 17.94 -9.60
C GLY A 49 -7.13 17.73 -8.23
N LEU A 50 -6.84 16.62 -7.56
CA LEU A 50 -7.29 16.29 -6.20
C LEU A 50 -6.23 16.62 -5.15
N SER A 51 -5.06 17.12 -5.55
CA SER A 51 -4.04 17.59 -4.62
C SER A 51 -4.56 18.80 -3.86
N ILE A 52 -4.81 18.63 -2.56
CA ILE A 52 -5.17 19.71 -1.65
C ILE A 52 -3.91 20.08 -0.87
N HIS A 53 -3.39 21.27 -1.14
CA HIS A 53 -2.30 21.88 -0.38
C HIS A 53 -2.85 23.11 0.37
N PRO A 54 -2.55 23.31 1.66
CA PRO A 54 -2.79 24.59 2.34
C PRO A 54 -2.05 25.75 1.67
#